data_AF-A0A7L5BYZ1-F1
#
_entry.id   AF-A0A7L5BYZ1-F1
#
_cell.length_a   1.000
_cell.length_b   1.000
_cell.length_c   1.000
_cell.angle_alpha   90.00
_cell.angle_beta   90.00
_cell.angle_gamma   90.00
#
_symmetry.space_group_name_H-M   'P 1'
#
loop_
_entity.id
_entity.type
_entity.pdbx_description
1 polymer ?
#
loop_
_entity_poly.entity_id
_entity_poly.type
_entity_poly.pdbx_seq_one_letter_code
_entity_poly.pdbx_strand_id
1 'polypeptide(L)'
;MNHNPLISLNSFRGRLLEWVQQKKKSLITEREKLLQDIASAEEEFYAKQSTDKITINAQKSVFKQVQGLQEQLQDTREAIGAVEFEIADSDDFIMTLHRRLEALKDADLASSLVETIHFSTCPSCYAAILEQDESVVACHLYKTPLDAERAQDRVVGLFNDLSIQIKQSERLQDVRRDRLKNLQAKYATIEGQWKLKAKELSELRVLLTSKVREQIRELHRKLGYIDKSIEDTDEQLKLANRIGDLSARKASLDAERKDLDARIEALKRSQTTRLRTARSAI
;
A
#
# COMPACT_ATOMS: atom_id res chain seq x y z
N MET A 1 12.08 -4.15 -32.18
CA MET A 1 12.50 -4.45 -30.79
C MET A 1 12.37 -3.17 -29.97
N ASN A 2 11.20 -2.92 -29.40
CA ASN A 2 10.96 -1.77 -28.52
C ASN A 2 10.97 -2.26 -27.07
N HIS A 3 12.12 -2.16 -26.41
CA HIS A 3 12.19 -2.32 -24.96
C HIS A 3 11.50 -1.14 -24.29
N ASN A 4 10.33 -1.39 -23.70
CA ASN A 4 9.57 -0.39 -22.97
C ASN A 4 10.29 -0.05 -21.64
N PRO A 5 10.86 1.16 -21.46
CA PRO A 5 11.70 1.50 -20.30
C PRO A 5 10.94 1.48 -18.96
N LEU A 6 9.61 1.55 -19.00
CA LEU A 6 8.76 1.58 -17.82
C LEU A 6 8.63 0.20 -17.15
N ILE A 7 8.81 -0.89 -17.91
CA ILE A 7 8.75 -2.26 -17.37
C ILE A 7 10.03 -2.59 -16.59
N SER A 8 11.19 -2.06 -16.99
CA SER A 8 12.45 -2.30 -16.27
C SER A 8 12.51 -1.54 -14.94
N LEU A 9 11.96 -0.33 -14.87
CA LEU A 9 11.93 0.49 -13.65
C LEU A 9 11.03 -0.10 -12.54
N ASN A 10 9.85 -0.63 -12.89
CA ASN A 10 8.98 -1.29 -11.91
C ASN A 10 9.54 -2.64 -11.43
N SER A 11 10.20 -3.39 -12.33
CA SER A 11 10.90 -4.64 -11.98
C SER A 11 12.13 -4.41 -11.08
N PHE A 12 12.82 -3.27 -11.24
CA PHE A 12 13.94 -2.88 -10.38
C PHE A 12 13.44 -2.37 -9.01
N ARG A 13 12.31 -1.67 -8.98
CA ARG A 13 11.63 -1.19 -7.75
C ARG A 13 11.16 -2.33 -6.87
N GLY A 14 10.49 -3.34 -7.42
CA GLY A 14 10.06 -4.52 -6.67
C GLY A 14 11.23 -5.22 -6.01
N ARG A 15 12.30 -5.47 -6.79
CA ARG A 15 13.53 -6.12 -6.30
C ARG A 15 14.30 -5.30 -5.27
N LEU A 16 14.35 -3.97 -5.41
CA LEU A 16 15.03 -3.11 -4.44
C LEU A 16 14.27 -3.05 -3.11
N LEU A 17 12.95 -2.87 -3.14
CA LEU A 17 12.12 -2.89 -1.93
C LEU A 17 12.20 -4.25 -1.22
N GLU A 18 12.09 -5.33 -1.99
CA GLU A 18 12.19 -6.70 -1.49
C GLU A 18 13.57 -6.99 -0.89
N TRP A 19 14.65 -6.52 -1.53
CA TRP A 19 16.01 -6.65 -1.00
C TRP A 19 16.21 -5.85 0.30
N VAL A 20 15.72 -4.61 0.37
CA VAL A 20 15.83 -3.77 1.59
C VAL A 20 15.00 -4.37 2.72
N GLN A 21 13.79 -4.87 2.44
CA GLN A 21 12.96 -5.58 3.41
C GLN A 21 13.63 -6.88 3.89
N GLN A 22 14.24 -7.65 3.00
CA GLN A 22 14.95 -8.87 3.34
C GLN A 22 16.19 -8.58 4.20
N LYS A 23 16.94 -7.52 3.88
CA LYS A 23 18.07 -7.04 4.69
C LYS A 23 17.63 -6.58 6.08
N LYS A 24 16.50 -5.86 6.18
CA LYS A 24 15.92 -5.48 7.46
C LYS A 24 15.54 -6.72 8.27
N LYS A 25 14.92 -7.71 7.63
CA LYS A 25 14.54 -8.98 8.28
C LYS A 25 15.77 -9.73 8.80
N SER A 26 16.87 -9.79 8.04
CA SER A 26 18.10 -10.41 8.51
C SER A 26 18.71 -9.67 9.71
N LEU A 27 18.72 -8.33 9.69
CA LEU A 27 19.21 -7.53 10.83
C LEU A 27 18.35 -7.72 12.08
N ILE A 28 17.02 -7.85 11.95
CA ILE A 28 16.13 -8.17 13.07
C ILE A 28 16.44 -9.56 13.64
N THR A 29 16.61 -10.57 12.79
CA THR A 29 16.97 -11.93 13.28
C THR A 29 18.34 -11.96 13.95
N GLU A 30 19.29 -11.17 13.48
CA GLU A 30 20.62 -11.05 14.09
C GLU A 30 20.54 -10.32 15.44
N ARG A 31 19.69 -9.29 15.53
CA ARG A 31 19.36 -8.59 16.78
C ARG A 31 18.76 -9.56 17.82
N GLU A 32 17.80 -10.39 17.42
CA GLU A 32 17.19 -11.39 18.31
C GLU A 32 18.20 -12.40 18.84
N LYS A 33 19.09 -12.90 17.98
CA LYS A 33 20.19 -13.79 18.39
C LYS A 33 21.12 -13.12 19.40
N LEU A 34 21.55 -11.88 19.12
CA LEU A 34 22.40 -11.13 20.04
C LEU A 34 21.72 -10.92 21.40
N LEU A 35 20.41 -10.70 21.43
CA LEU A 35 19.65 -10.56 22.67
C LEU A 35 19.57 -11.88 23.46
N GLN A 36 19.42 -13.02 22.78
CA GLN A 36 19.50 -14.34 23.42
C GLN A 36 20.91 -14.63 23.95
N ASP A 37 21.95 -14.28 23.19
CA ASP A 37 23.35 -14.43 23.62
C ASP A 37 23.67 -13.55 24.83
N ILE A 38 23.14 -12.32 24.87
CA ILE A 38 23.24 -11.42 26.02
C ILE A 38 22.53 -12.02 27.23
N ALA A 39 21.30 -12.51 27.07
CA ALA A 39 20.51 -13.09 28.16
C ALA A 39 21.20 -14.32 28.77
N SER A 40 21.71 -15.23 27.94
CA SER A 40 22.42 -16.44 28.39
C SER A 40 23.75 -16.13 29.08
N ALA A 41 24.57 -15.23 28.51
CA ALA A 41 25.82 -14.79 29.13
C ALA A 41 25.59 -14.10 30.48
N GLU A 42 24.47 -13.39 30.62
CA GLU A 42 24.06 -12.76 31.87
C GLU A 42 23.54 -13.74 32.91
N GLU A 43 22.72 -14.72 32.53
CA GLU A 43 22.29 -15.78 33.44
C GLU A 43 23.49 -16.53 34.03
N GLU A 44 24.46 -16.88 33.18
CA GLU A 44 25.70 -17.50 33.64
C GLU A 44 26.51 -16.59 34.57
N PHE A 45 26.51 -15.29 34.32
CA PHE A 45 27.19 -14.31 35.16
C PHE A 45 26.54 -14.20 36.55
N TYR A 46 25.22 -14.05 36.61
CA TYR A 46 24.48 -13.92 37.87
C TYR A 46 24.45 -15.21 38.69
N ALA A 47 24.52 -16.38 38.07
CA ALA A 47 24.60 -17.66 38.77
C ALA A 47 25.93 -17.85 39.54
N LYS A 48 27.02 -17.18 39.12
CA LYS A 48 28.38 -17.40 39.63
C LYS A 48 28.85 -16.41 40.71
N GLN A 49 28.14 -15.30 40.98
CA GLN A 49 28.62 -14.24 41.89
C GLN A 49 27.67 -14.01 43.08
N SER A 50 28.12 -14.34 44.30
CA SER A 50 27.32 -14.28 45.55
C SER A 50 27.54 -13.02 46.41
N THR A 51 28.41 -12.09 46.00
CA THR A 51 29.01 -11.11 46.93
C THR A 51 28.40 -9.71 46.93
N ASP A 52 27.39 -9.39 46.11
CA ASP A 52 26.78 -8.05 46.12
C ASP A 52 25.27 -8.05 45.83
N LYS A 53 24.49 -8.65 46.75
CA LYS A 53 23.05 -8.97 46.56
C LYS A 53 22.17 -7.76 46.22
N ILE A 54 22.52 -6.55 46.68
CA ILE A 54 21.69 -5.36 46.48
C ILE A 54 21.86 -4.80 45.06
N THR A 55 23.11 -4.64 44.60
CA THR A 55 23.43 -4.21 43.23
C THR A 55 22.95 -5.23 42.19
N ILE A 56 23.07 -6.52 42.48
CA ILE A 56 22.61 -7.62 41.62
C ILE A 56 21.07 -7.63 41.49
N ASN A 57 20.33 -7.42 42.58
CA ASN A 57 18.87 -7.38 42.53
C ASN A 57 18.35 -6.17 41.74
N ALA A 58 18.98 -5.00 41.89
CA ALA A 58 18.66 -3.82 41.10
C ALA A 58 18.92 -4.05 39.60
N GLN A 59 20.07 -4.63 39.24
CA GLN A 59 20.39 -5.00 37.86
C GLN A 59 19.37 -6.01 37.28
N LYS A 60 19.02 -7.05 38.03
CA LYS A 60 18.05 -8.07 37.61
C LYS A 60 16.64 -7.48 37.40
N SER A 61 16.25 -6.53 38.25
CA SER A 61 14.99 -5.79 38.11
C SER A 61 14.96 -4.97 36.82
N VAL A 62 15.98 -4.14 36.57
CA VAL A 62 16.04 -3.31 35.37
C VAL A 62 16.16 -4.17 34.11
N PHE A 63 16.90 -5.27 34.15
CA PHE A 63 16.99 -6.23 33.05
C PHE A 63 15.61 -6.81 32.68
N LYS A 64 14.83 -7.26 33.67
CA LYS A 64 13.46 -7.74 33.42
C LYS A 64 12.56 -6.67 32.80
N GLN A 65 12.71 -5.40 33.20
CA GLN A 65 11.97 -4.29 32.61
C GLN A 65 12.37 -4.07 31.15
N VAL A 66 13.67 -4.11 30.83
CA VAL A 66 14.16 -4.00 29.45
C VAL A 66 13.65 -5.15 28.59
N GLN A 67 13.67 -6.38 29.10
CA GLN A 67 13.15 -7.55 28.39
C GLN A 67 11.64 -7.42 28.13
N GLY A 68 10.85 -7.04 29.14
CA GLY A 68 9.40 -6.85 28.97
C GLY A 68 9.06 -5.73 27.99
N LEU A 69 9.81 -4.61 28.01
CA LEU A 69 9.65 -3.53 27.02
C LEU A 69 10.02 -3.98 25.61
N GLN A 70 10.99 -4.88 25.48
CA GLN A 70 11.41 -5.42 24.19
C GLN A 70 10.36 -6.37 23.60
N GLU A 71 9.75 -7.22 24.42
CA GLU A 71 8.59 -8.03 24.01
C GLU A 71 7.44 -7.14 23.55
N GLN A 72 7.10 -6.09 24.31
CA GLN A 72 6.07 -5.13 23.92
C GLN A 72 6.39 -4.38 22.62
N LEU A 73 7.66 -4.06 22.36
CA LEU A 73 8.09 -3.47 21.08
C LEU A 73 7.86 -4.43 19.92
N GLN A 74 8.17 -5.72 20.11
CA GLN A 74 7.95 -6.74 19.10
C GLN A 74 6.45 -6.91 18.82
N ASP A 75 5.63 -7.10 19.85
CA ASP A 75 4.18 -7.24 19.73
C ASP A 75 3.54 -6.03 19.02
N THR A 76 3.97 -4.82 19.40
CA THR A 76 3.47 -3.60 18.78
C THR A 76 3.92 -3.48 17.32
N ARG A 77 5.14 -3.92 17.00
CA ARG A 77 5.64 -3.93 15.61
C ARG A 77 4.89 -4.93 14.74
N GLU A 78 4.58 -6.11 15.25
CA GLU A 78 3.77 -7.10 14.57
C GLU A 78 2.34 -6.57 14.33
N ALA A 79 1.74 -5.93 15.33
CA ALA A 79 0.44 -5.29 15.19
C ALA A 79 0.42 -4.16 14.15
N ILE A 80 1.49 -3.35 14.08
CA ILE A 80 1.67 -2.34 13.02
C ILE A 80 1.68 -3.02 11.65
N GLY A 81 2.51 -4.05 11.47
CA GLY A 81 2.63 -4.75 10.19
C GLY A 81 1.32 -5.39 9.74
N ALA A 82 0.54 -5.95 10.66
CA ALA A 82 -0.78 -6.50 10.36
C ALA A 82 -1.76 -5.42 9.84
N VAL A 83 -1.80 -4.25 10.51
CA VAL A 83 -2.67 -3.14 10.09
C VAL A 83 -2.21 -2.52 8.76
N GLU A 84 -0.91 -2.43 8.52
CA GLU A 84 -0.37 -1.97 7.23
C GLU A 84 -0.79 -2.89 6.08
N PHE A 85 -0.78 -4.21 6.30
CA PHE A 85 -1.28 -5.18 5.34
C PHE A 85 -2.78 -5.02 5.07
N GLU A 86 -3.60 -4.90 6.12
CA GLU A 86 -5.04 -4.65 5.98
C GLU A 86 -5.35 -3.36 5.20
N ILE A 87 -4.55 -2.30 5.42
CA ILE A 87 -4.67 -1.03 4.71
C ILE A 87 -4.37 -1.23 3.22
N ALA A 88 -3.28 -1.90 2.88
CA ALA A 88 -2.90 -2.14 1.49
C ALA A 88 -3.96 -2.93 0.71
N ASP A 89 -4.45 -4.03 1.29
CA ASP A 89 -5.51 -4.85 0.69
C ASP A 89 -6.81 -4.05 0.50
N SER A 90 -7.18 -3.24 1.50
CA SER A 90 -8.36 -2.39 1.42
C SER A 90 -8.23 -1.27 0.38
N ASP A 91 -7.04 -0.69 0.18
CA ASP A 91 -6.80 0.32 -0.86
C ASP A 91 -7.00 -0.30 -2.26
N ASP A 92 -6.52 -1.53 -2.48
CA ASP A 92 -6.73 -2.27 -3.75
C ASP A 92 -8.22 -2.59 -3.98
N PHE A 93 -8.95 -2.95 -2.91
CA PHE A 93 -10.38 -3.17 -2.97
C PHE A 93 -11.14 -1.89 -3.35
N ILE A 94 -10.85 -0.76 -2.70
CA ILE A 94 -11.47 0.55 -3.02
C ILE A 94 -11.17 0.97 -4.45
N MET A 95 -9.93 0.79 -4.92
CA MET A 95 -9.57 1.04 -6.32
C MET A 95 -10.39 0.18 -7.28
N THR A 96 -10.63 -1.08 -6.93
CA THR A 96 -11.46 -1.99 -7.74
C THR A 96 -12.91 -1.52 -7.81
N LEU A 97 -13.47 -1.02 -6.70
CA LEU A 97 -14.82 -0.43 -6.70
C LEU A 97 -14.91 0.80 -7.61
N HIS A 98 -13.93 1.70 -7.56
CA HIS A 98 -13.88 2.85 -8.46
C HIS A 98 -13.80 2.45 -9.94
N ARG A 99 -12.98 1.45 -10.28
CA ARG A 99 -12.92 0.92 -11.65
C ARG A 99 -14.25 0.33 -12.11
N ARG A 100 -14.96 -0.38 -11.23
CA ARG A 100 -16.31 -0.91 -11.53
C ARG A 100 -17.32 0.21 -11.75
N LEU A 101 -17.24 1.29 -10.97
CA LEU A 101 -18.10 2.45 -11.13
C LEU A 101 -17.89 3.13 -12.49
N GLU A 102 -16.63 3.34 -12.89
CA GLU A 102 -16.32 3.90 -14.22
C GLU A 102 -16.75 2.97 -15.35
N ALA A 103 -16.48 1.66 -15.24
CA ALA A 103 -16.94 0.70 -16.24
C ALA A 103 -18.48 0.67 -16.38
N LEU A 104 -19.21 0.91 -15.29
CA LEU A 104 -20.66 1.01 -15.32
C LEU A 104 -21.13 2.29 -16.05
N LYS A 105 -20.43 3.43 -15.86
CA LYS A 105 -20.71 4.68 -16.61
C LYS A 105 -20.47 4.48 -18.10
N ASP A 106 -19.35 3.84 -18.45
CA ASP A 106 -19.02 3.56 -19.84
C ASP A 106 -20.07 2.64 -20.49
N ALA A 107 -20.53 1.63 -19.75
CA ALA A 107 -21.59 0.73 -20.22
C ALA A 107 -22.94 1.44 -20.41
N ASP A 108 -23.32 2.33 -19.49
CA ASP A 108 -24.53 3.15 -19.59
C ASP A 108 -24.50 4.07 -20.82
N LEU A 109 -23.38 4.78 -21.01
CA LEU A 109 -23.15 5.61 -22.19
C LEU A 109 -23.20 4.80 -23.49
N ALA A 110 -22.54 3.63 -23.53
CA ALA A 110 -22.57 2.76 -24.68
C ALA A 110 -23.99 2.25 -24.98
N SER A 111 -24.78 1.92 -23.96
CA SER A 111 -26.18 1.50 -24.12
C SER A 111 -27.03 2.59 -24.79
N SER A 112 -26.91 3.85 -24.34
CA SER A 112 -27.64 4.98 -24.92
C SER A 112 -27.30 5.23 -26.40
N LEU A 113 -26.06 4.93 -26.81
CA LEU A 113 -25.62 5.02 -28.21
C LEU A 113 -26.15 3.87 -29.07
N VAL A 114 -26.33 2.67 -28.50
CA VAL A 114 -26.85 1.51 -29.26
C VAL A 114 -28.33 1.66 -29.58
N GLU A 115 -29.13 2.26 -28.69
CA GLU A 115 -30.55 2.54 -28.95
C GLU A 115 -30.78 3.46 -30.16
N THR A 116 -29.79 4.28 -30.53
CA THR A 116 -29.89 5.18 -31.70
C THR A 116 -29.48 4.51 -33.01
N ILE A 117 -28.92 3.30 -33.00
CA ILE A 117 -28.42 2.62 -34.20
C ILE A 117 -29.54 1.80 -34.85
N HIS A 118 -29.99 2.25 -36.01
CA HIS A 118 -30.94 1.53 -36.86
C HIS A 118 -30.19 0.73 -37.93
N PHE A 119 -30.49 -0.56 -38.03
CA PHE A 119 -29.85 -1.44 -38.99
C PHE A 119 -30.80 -1.71 -40.15
N SER A 120 -30.48 -1.22 -41.36
CA SER A 120 -31.22 -1.60 -42.58
C SER A 120 -31.05 -3.07 -42.93
N THR A 121 -29.94 -3.67 -42.47
CA THR A 121 -29.48 -4.99 -42.87
C THR A 121 -28.83 -5.68 -41.68
N CYS A 122 -29.10 -6.98 -41.49
CA CYS A 122 -28.54 -7.76 -40.39
C CYS A 122 -27.01 -7.89 -40.55
N PRO A 123 -26.19 -7.47 -39.58
CA PRO A 123 -24.74 -7.54 -39.68
C PRO A 123 -24.18 -8.98 -39.67
N SER A 124 -24.97 -9.98 -39.28
CA SER A 124 -24.53 -11.39 -39.26
C SER A 124 -24.82 -12.14 -40.55
N CYS A 125 -25.95 -11.85 -41.22
CA CYS A 125 -26.38 -12.62 -42.41
C CYS A 125 -26.66 -11.75 -43.64
N TYR A 126 -26.53 -10.43 -43.55
CA TYR A 126 -26.80 -9.45 -44.61
C TYR A 126 -28.23 -9.48 -45.17
N ALA A 127 -29.17 -10.12 -44.49
CA ALA A 127 -30.58 -10.06 -44.82
C ALA A 127 -31.17 -8.70 -44.46
N ALA A 128 -32.10 -8.19 -45.27
CA ALA A 128 -32.83 -6.98 -44.96
C ALA A 128 -33.64 -7.16 -43.67
N ILE A 129 -33.59 -6.16 -42.78
CA ILE A 129 -34.42 -6.15 -41.57
C ILE A 129 -35.75 -5.51 -41.93
N LEU A 130 -36.85 -6.23 -41.70
CA LEU A 130 -38.19 -5.71 -41.90
C LEU A 130 -38.55 -4.77 -40.74
N GLU A 131 -39.12 -3.61 -41.08
CA GLU A 131 -39.68 -2.66 -40.12
C GLU A 131 -40.92 -3.27 -39.45
N GLN A 132 -41.12 -2.93 -38.18
CA GLN A 132 -42.24 -3.42 -37.37
C GLN A 132 -43.09 -2.23 -36.94
N ASP A 133 -44.37 -2.46 -36.67
CA ASP A 133 -45.30 -1.43 -36.19
C ASP A 133 -44.73 -0.64 -35.00
N GLU A 134 -44.87 0.68 -35.03
CA GLU A 134 -44.36 1.64 -34.03
C GLU A 134 -44.93 1.45 -32.61
N SER A 135 -45.86 0.51 -32.40
CA SER A 135 -46.61 0.39 -31.15
C SER A 135 -45.87 -0.30 -30.00
N VAL A 136 -44.70 -0.93 -30.23
CA VAL A 136 -43.93 -1.63 -29.19
C VAL A 136 -42.45 -1.26 -29.26
N VAL A 137 -41.92 -0.72 -28.15
CA VAL A 137 -40.47 -0.51 -27.98
C VAL A 137 -39.80 -1.88 -27.88
N ALA A 138 -39.09 -2.29 -28.93
CA ALA A 138 -38.46 -3.60 -29.04
C ALA A 138 -37.06 -3.50 -29.65
N CYS A 139 -36.20 -4.49 -29.36
CA CYS A 139 -34.87 -4.57 -29.92
C CYS A 139 -34.93 -4.64 -31.46
N HIS A 140 -34.21 -3.76 -32.15
CA HIS A 140 -34.28 -3.66 -33.61
C HIS A 140 -33.87 -4.95 -34.35
N LEU A 141 -32.91 -5.72 -33.80
CA LEU A 141 -32.45 -6.99 -34.38
C LEU A 141 -33.29 -8.20 -33.97
N TYR A 142 -33.52 -8.37 -32.66
CA TYR A 142 -34.13 -9.58 -32.11
C TYR A 142 -35.65 -9.47 -31.93
N LYS A 143 -36.21 -8.26 -32.11
CA LYS A 143 -37.63 -7.92 -31.98
C LYS A 143 -38.25 -8.28 -30.63
N THR A 144 -37.42 -8.48 -29.60
CA THR A 144 -37.84 -8.69 -28.21
C THR A 144 -38.26 -7.36 -27.59
N PRO A 145 -39.37 -7.28 -26.85
CA PRO A 145 -39.76 -6.07 -26.13
C PRO A 145 -38.65 -5.59 -25.20
N LEU A 146 -38.34 -4.30 -25.25
CA LEU A 146 -37.38 -3.64 -24.37
C LEU A 146 -38.13 -2.91 -23.26
N ASP A 147 -37.79 -3.23 -22.03
CA ASP A 147 -38.25 -2.50 -20.84
C ASP A 147 -37.13 -1.52 -20.42
N ALA A 148 -37.14 -0.37 -21.09
CA ALA A 148 -36.10 0.65 -20.94
C ALA A 148 -36.09 1.26 -19.53
N GLU A 149 -37.27 1.51 -18.93
CA GLU A 149 -37.40 1.99 -17.55
C GLU A 149 -36.75 1.01 -16.57
N ARG A 150 -37.07 -0.28 -16.67
CA ARG A 150 -36.49 -1.29 -15.78
C ARG A 150 -34.99 -1.50 -16.00
N ALA A 151 -34.46 -1.27 -17.19
CA ALA A 151 -33.02 -1.30 -17.44
C ALA A 151 -32.33 -0.11 -16.77
N GLN A 152 -32.89 1.09 -16.91
CA GLN A 152 -32.38 2.32 -16.32
C GLN A 152 -32.41 2.27 -14.78
N ASP A 153 -33.51 1.81 -14.20
CA ASP A 153 -33.64 1.63 -12.74
C ASP A 153 -32.59 0.68 -12.17
N ARG A 154 -32.28 -0.40 -12.90
CA ARG A 154 -31.23 -1.36 -12.50
C ARG A 154 -29.85 -0.72 -12.51
N VAL A 155 -29.53 0.06 -13.53
CA VAL A 155 -28.24 0.77 -13.63
C VAL A 155 -28.11 1.79 -12.50
N VAL A 156 -29.14 2.60 -12.26
CA VAL A 156 -29.17 3.58 -11.14
C VAL A 156 -29.03 2.88 -9.79
N GLY A 157 -29.68 1.73 -9.59
CA GLY A 157 -29.53 0.90 -8.41
C GLY A 157 -28.08 0.48 -8.18
N LEU A 158 -27.43 -0.08 -9.22
CA LEU A 158 -26.02 -0.48 -9.15
C LEU A 158 -25.08 0.71 -8.88
N PHE A 159 -25.36 1.89 -9.45
CA PHE A 159 -24.62 3.12 -9.16
C PHE A 159 -24.69 3.51 -7.69
N ASN A 160 -25.89 3.49 -7.11
CA ASN A 160 -26.10 3.80 -5.71
C ASN A 160 -25.39 2.78 -4.81
N ASP A 161 -25.53 1.49 -5.11
CA ASP A 161 -24.89 0.42 -4.33
C ASP A 161 -23.36 0.55 -4.33
N LEU A 162 -22.75 0.75 -5.51
CA LEU A 162 -21.31 0.98 -5.61
C LEU A 162 -20.86 2.25 -4.89
N SER A 163 -21.64 3.33 -4.99
CA SER A 163 -21.34 4.60 -4.31
C SER A 163 -21.42 4.47 -2.79
N ILE A 164 -22.39 3.71 -2.28
CA ILE A 164 -22.52 3.40 -0.86
C ILE A 164 -21.34 2.54 -0.40
N GLN A 165 -21.00 1.49 -1.15
CA GLN A 165 -19.87 0.61 -0.82
C GLN A 165 -18.55 1.39 -0.77
N ILE A 166 -18.28 2.26 -1.76
CA ILE A 166 -17.08 3.11 -1.77
C ILE A 166 -17.02 3.96 -0.50
N LYS A 167 -18.09 4.69 -0.17
CA LYS A 167 -18.14 5.54 1.04
C LYS A 167 -17.92 4.74 2.32
N GLN A 168 -18.52 3.55 2.42
CA GLN A 168 -18.36 2.68 3.58
C GLN A 168 -16.93 2.14 3.69
N SER A 169 -16.35 1.69 2.58
CA SER A 169 -14.98 1.20 2.53
C SER A 169 -13.96 2.30 2.86
N GLU A 170 -14.12 3.51 2.31
CA GLU A 170 -13.27 4.66 2.62
C GLU A 170 -13.34 5.04 4.10
N ARG A 171 -14.54 5.09 4.68
CA ARG A 171 -14.71 5.35 6.11
C ARG A 171 -14.01 4.30 6.97
N LEU A 172 -14.12 3.02 6.61
CA LEU A 172 -13.44 1.95 7.33
C LEU A 172 -11.92 2.06 7.18
N GLN A 173 -11.46 2.53 6.02
CA GLN A 173 -10.05 2.75 5.74
C GLN A 173 -9.46 3.88 6.59
N ASP A 174 -10.22 4.96 6.82
CA ASP A 174 -9.79 6.03 7.73
C ASP A 174 -9.63 5.52 9.16
N VAL A 175 -10.56 4.68 9.64
CA VAL A 175 -10.45 4.03 10.95
C VAL A 175 -9.18 3.16 11.05
N ARG A 176 -8.82 2.41 10.01
CA ARG A 176 -7.57 1.64 9.98
C ARG A 176 -6.34 2.53 10.01
N ARG A 177 -6.32 3.61 9.24
CA ARG A 177 -5.22 4.58 9.21
C ARG A 177 -5.04 5.26 10.57
N ASP A 178 -6.12 5.58 11.27
CA ASP A 178 -6.03 6.13 12.62
C ASP A 178 -5.57 5.08 13.65
N ARG A 179 -5.99 3.82 13.51
CA ARG A 179 -5.43 2.71 14.30
C ARG A 179 -3.92 2.58 14.09
N LEU A 180 -3.44 2.67 12.85
CA LEU A 180 -2.02 2.63 12.52
C LEU A 180 -1.25 3.78 13.20
N LYS A 181 -1.74 5.02 13.09
CA LYS A 181 -1.13 6.18 13.77
C LYS A 181 -1.02 5.96 15.28
N ASN A 182 -2.09 5.45 15.90
CA ASN A 182 -2.11 5.18 17.34
C ASN A 182 -1.10 4.09 17.73
N LEU A 183 -0.96 3.02 16.94
CA LEU A 183 0.03 1.99 17.17
C LEU A 183 1.46 2.51 17.00
N GLN A 184 1.72 3.34 15.99
CA GLN A 184 3.03 3.98 15.79
C GLN A 184 3.40 4.92 16.95
N ALA A 185 2.43 5.69 17.46
CA ALA A 185 2.66 6.55 18.63
C ALA A 185 2.95 5.71 19.90
N LYS A 186 2.25 4.59 20.09
CA LYS A 186 2.53 3.64 21.17
C LYS A 186 3.92 3.04 21.04
N TYR A 187 4.30 2.60 19.84
CA TYR A 187 5.63 2.06 19.56
C TYR A 187 6.72 3.06 19.94
N ALA A 188 6.62 4.31 19.48
CA ALA A 188 7.59 5.36 19.79
C ALA A 188 7.71 5.64 21.31
N THR A 189 6.58 5.55 22.03
CA THR A 189 6.56 5.71 23.49
C THR A 189 7.30 4.57 24.20
N ILE A 190 7.00 3.32 23.84
CA ILE A 190 7.65 2.13 24.40
C ILE A 190 9.14 2.12 24.02
N GLU A 191 9.49 2.54 22.81
CA GLU A 191 10.87 2.64 22.34
C GLU A 191 11.67 3.65 23.17
N GLY A 192 11.08 4.81 23.46
CA GLY A 192 11.68 5.79 24.36
C GLY A 192 11.93 5.24 25.77
N GLN A 193 10.94 4.53 26.33
CA GLN A 193 11.09 3.88 27.64
C GLN A 193 12.16 2.80 27.63
N TRP A 194 12.21 1.99 26.57
CA TRP A 194 13.23 0.96 26.38
C TRP A 194 14.62 1.57 26.29
N LYS A 195 14.82 2.64 25.49
CA LYS A 195 16.10 3.37 25.38
C LYS A 195 16.57 3.90 26.74
N LEU A 196 15.67 4.47 27.54
CA LEU A 196 15.99 4.95 28.89
C LEU A 196 16.39 3.81 29.83
N LYS A 197 15.62 2.72 29.85
CA LYS A 197 15.90 1.55 30.72
C LYS A 197 17.13 0.77 30.30
N ALA A 198 17.40 0.67 29.01
CA ALA A 198 18.62 0.08 28.49
C ALA A 198 19.86 0.92 28.89
N LYS A 199 19.74 2.25 28.90
CA LYS A 199 20.79 3.14 29.38
C LYS A 199 21.03 2.98 30.89
N GLU A 200 19.97 2.98 31.71
CA GLU A 200 20.04 2.73 33.15
C GLU A 200 20.74 1.39 33.45
N LEU A 201 20.37 0.34 32.71
CA LEU A 201 20.99 -0.97 32.81
C LEU A 201 22.48 -0.96 32.45
N SER A 202 22.87 -0.21 31.41
CA SER A 202 24.26 -0.03 31.00
C SER A 202 25.09 0.64 32.08
N GLU A 203 24.57 1.72 32.68
CA GLU A 203 25.24 2.48 33.74
C GLU A 203 25.47 1.61 34.99
N LEU A 204 24.48 0.80 35.39
CA LEU A 204 24.63 -0.15 36.49
C LEU A 204 25.70 -1.23 36.22
N ARG A 205 25.95 -1.58 34.95
CA ARG A 205 26.95 -2.61 34.57
C ARG A 205 28.39 -2.11 34.57
N VAL A 206 28.63 -0.80 34.50
CA VAL A 206 30.00 -0.24 34.47
C VAL A 206 30.75 -0.45 35.80
N LEU A 207 30.04 -0.69 36.91
CA LEU A 207 30.59 -0.66 38.27
C LEU A 207 31.29 -1.94 38.78
N LEU A 208 31.26 -3.06 38.05
CA LEU A 208 32.06 -4.26 38.38
C LEU A 208 32.70 -4.82 37.12
N THR A 209 33.99 -5.11 37.15
CA THR A 209 34.73 -5.66 36.01
C THR A 209 35.02 -7.13 36.22
N SER A 210 34.36 -7.98 35.43
CA SER A 210 34.66 -9.41 35.28
C SER A 210 34.91 -9.71 33.79
N LYS A 211 35.65 -10.78 33.50
CA LYS A 211 35.92 -11.23 32.11
C LYS A 211 34.63 -11.55 31.33
N VAL A 212 33.59 -12.04 32.02
CA VAL A 212 32.25 -12.29 31.46
C VAL A 212 31.53 -10.98 31.13
N ARG A 213 31.72 -9.92 31.93
CA ARG A 213 31.18 -8.58 31.62
C ARG A 213 31.83 -7.94 30.39
N GLU A 214 33.08 -8.24 30.09
CA GLU A 214 33.71 -7.77 28.84
C GLU A 214 33.03 -8.40 27.61
N GLN A 215 32.71 -9.69 27.69
CA GLN A 215 31.96 -10.39 26.63
C GLN A 215 30.54 -9.81 26.48
N ILE A 216 29.83 -9.56 27.58
CA ILE A 216 28.51 -8.91 27.56
C ILE A 216 28.60 -7.49 26.98
N ARG A 217 29.65 -6.71 27.31
CA ARG A 217 29.87 -5.38 26.73
C ARG A 217 30.08 -5.43 25.21
N GLU A 218 30.83 -6.39 24.72
CA GLU A 218 31.00 -6.56 23.27
C GLU A 218 29.70 -6.97 22.57
N LEU A 219 28.90 -7.84 23.18
CA LEU A 219 27.58 -8.18 22.64
C LEU A 219 26.65 -6.95 22.59
N HIS A 220 26.68 -6.07 23.60
CA HIS A 220 25.93 -4.82 23.56
C HIS A 220 26.44 -3.81 22.53
N ARG A 221 27.76 -3.73 22.29
CA ARG A 221 28.31 -2.90 21.20
C ARG A 221 27.80 -3.37 19.84
N LYS A 222 27.82 -4.69 19.62
CA LYS A 222 27.27 -5.30 18.41
C LYS A 222 25.77 -5.05 18.28
N LEU A 223 25.02 -5.17 19.37
CA LEU A 223 23.59 -4.86 19.41
C LEU A 223 23.33 -3.40 19.00
N GLY A 224 24.08 -2.45 19.56
CA GLY A 224 23.96 -1.03 19.19
C GLY A 224 24.29 -0.74 17.72
N TYR A 225 25.27 -1.45 17.15
CA TYR A 225 25.59 -1.34 15.72
C TYR A 225 24.46 -1.90 14.83
N ILE A 226 23.87 -3.03 15.23
CA ILE A 226 22.72 -3.64 14.55
C ILE A 226 21.49 -2.73 14.66
N ASP A 227 21.21 -2.16 15.84
CA ASP A 227 20.10 -1.23 16.06
C ASP A 227 20.26 0.01 15.16
N LYS A 228 21.46 0.61 15.10
CA LYS A 228 21.74 1.71 14.18
C LYS A 228 21.56 1.30 12.72
N SER A 229 22.02 0.11 12.34
CA SER A 229 21.86 -0.40 10.98
C SER A 229 20.38 -0.62 10.61
N ILE A 230 19.53 -0.98 11.58
CA ILE A 230 18.08 -1.06 11.39
C ILE A 230 17.48 0.34 11.19
N GLU A 231 17.86 1.31 12.02
CA GLU A 231 17.42 2.71 11.88
C GLU A 231 17.79 3.27 10.49
N ASP A 232 19.05 3.12 10.07
CA ASP A 232 19.52 3.54 8.75
C ASP A 232 18.74 2.85 7.61
N THR A 233 18.41 1.56 7.77
CA THR A 233 17.62 0.82 6.78
C THR A 233 16.17 1.30 6.73
N ASP A 234 15.59 1.69 7.87
CA ASP A 234 14.24 2.27 7.94
C ASP A 234 14.17 3.67 7.30
N GLU A 235 15.22 4.48 7.46
CA GLU A 235 15.33 5.75 6.73
C GLU A 235 15.41 5.52 5.21
N GLN A 236 16.21 4.54 4.77
CA GLN A 236 16.29 4.16 3.36
C GLN A 236 14.94 3.68 2.80
N LEU A 237 14.16 2.92 3.57
CA LEU A 237 12.80 2.50 3.18
C LEU A 237 11.85 3.69 3.02
N LYS A 238 11.86 4.64 3.97
CA LYS A 238 11.05 5.86 3.87
C LYS A 238 11.40 6.65 2.61
N LEU A 239 12.69 6.78 2.30
CA LEU A 239 13.16 7.47 1.12
C LEU A 239 12.74 6.75 -0.17
N ALA A 240 12.90 5.43 -0.20
CA ALA A 240 12.52 4.58 -1.34
C ALA A 240 11.01 4.64 -1.62
N ASN A 241 10.17 4.59 -0.58
CA ASN A 241 8.72 4.73 -0.71
C ASN A 241 8.34 6.10 -1.28
N ARG A 242 8.93 7.18 -0.75
CA ARG A 242 8.66 8.54 -1.22
C ARG A 242 9.07 8.76 -2.68
N ILE A 243 10.20 8.18 -3.10
CA ILE A 243 10.62 8.16 -4.51
C ILE A 243 9.62 7.36 -5.36
N GLY A 244 9.12 6.24 -4.84
CA GLY A 244 8.10 5.41 -5.47
C GLY A 244 6.81 6.18 -5.73
N ASP A 245 6.31 6.90 -4.73
CA ASP A 245 5.08 7.71 -4.83
C ASP A 245 5.25 8.85 -5.84
N LEU A 246 6.37 9.56 -5.80
CA LEU A 246 6.69 10.61 -6.76
C LEU A 246 6.79 10.07 -8.19
N SER A 247 7.35 8.87 -8.36
CA SER A 247 7.46 8.22 -9.66
C SER A 247 6.09 7.79 -10.21
N ALA A 248 5.22 7.25 -9.35
CA ALA A 248 3.85 6.90 -9.73
C ALA A 248 3.04 8.15 -10.10
N ARG A 249 3.17 9.23 -9.32
CA ARG A 249 2.55 10.54 -9.61
C ARG A 249 3.01 11.07 -10.96
N LYS A 250 4.32 10.98 -11.24
CA LYS A 250 4.90 11.37 -12.54
C LYS A 250 4.30 10.54 -13.68
N ALA A 251 4.21 9.23 -13.54
CA ALA A 251 3.63 8.36 -14.56
C ALA A 251 2.16 8.68 -14.86
N SER A 252 1.36 9.00 -13.83
CA SER A 252 -0.02 9.46 -13.98
C SER A 252 -0.10 10.76 -14.77
N LEU A 253 0.71 11.77 -14.39
CA LEU A 253 0.75 13.07 -15.06
C LEU A 253 1.24 12.95 -16.51
N ASP A 254 2.20 12.06 -16.78
CA ASP A 254 2.67 11.80 -18.15
C ASP A 254 1.60 11.11 -19.01
N ALA A 255 0.76 10.25 -18.41
CA ALA A 255 -0.37 9.63 -19.11
C ALA A 255 -1.46 10.67 -19.43
N GLU A 256 -1.81 11.51 -18.46
CA GLU A 256 -2.79 12.59 -18.61
C GLU A 256 -2.32 13.62 -19.64
N ARG A 257 -1.04 13.98 -19.63
CA ARG A 257 -0.43 14.84 -20.65
C ARG A 257 -0.58 14.25 -22.06
N LYS A 258 -0.31 12.95 -22.22
CA LYS A 258 -0.44 12.28 -23.52
C LYS A 258 -1.88 12.27 -24.03
N ASP A 259 -2.85 12.07 -23.14
CA ASP A 259 -4.28 12.14 -23.50
C ASP A 259 -4.66 13.55 -23.96
N LEU A 260 -4.26 14.58 -23.22
CA LEU A 260 -4.49 15.98 -23.59
C LEU A 260 -3.83 16.34 -24.93
N ASP A 261 -2.58 15.92 -25.15
CA ASP A 261 -1.87 16.14 -26.42
C ASP A 261 -2.61 15.46 -27.59
N ALA A 262 -3.11 14.24 -27.39
CA ALA A 262 -3.90 13.52 -28.41
C ALA A 262 -5.22 14.22 -28.72
N ARG A 263 -5.92 14.74 -27.69
CA ARG A 263 -7.15 15.54 -27.84
C ARG A 263 -6.89 16.84 -28.60
N ILE A 264 -5.82 17.56 -28.28
CA ILE A 264 -5.44 18.80 -28.98
C ILE A 264 -5.19 18.52 -30.46
N GLU A 265 -4.46 17.46 -30.79
CA GLU A 265 -4.18 17.11 -32.19
C GLU A 265 -5.45 16.67 -32.94
N ALA A 266 -6.36 15.93 -32.30
CA ALA A 266 -7.66 15.60 -32.88
C ALA A 266 -8.49 16.86 -33.18
N LEU A 267 -8.54 17.81 -32.24
CA LEU A 267 -9.25 19.08 -32.41
C LEU A 267 -8.65 19.92 -33.55
N LYS A 268 -7.32 20.05 -33.61
CA LYS A 268 -6.64 20.76 -34.72
C LYS A 268 -6.96 20.14 -36.08
N ARG A 269 -6.94 18.82 -36.20
CA ARG A 269 -7.31 18.10 -37.44
C ARG A 269 -8.77 18.34 -37.82
N SER A 270 -9.68 18.38 -36.85
CA SER A 270 -11.09 18.69 -37.10
C SER A 270 -11.27 20.12 -37.63
N GLN A 271 -10.50 21.07 -37.10
CA GLN A 271 -10.57 22.48 -37.46
C GLN A 271 -9.97 22.75 -38.84
N THR A 272 -8.83 22.14 -39.18
CA THR A 272 -8.25 22.22 -40.53
C THR A 272 -9.16 21.57 -41.58
N THR A 273 -9.81 20.45 -41.23
CA THR A 273 -10.80 19.82 -42.11
C THR A 273 -11.97 20.75 -42.37
N ARG A 274 -12.57 21.34 -41.32
CA ARG A 274 -13.67 22.32 -41.43
C ARG A 274 -13.30 23.54 -42.29
N LEU A 275 -12.11 24.10 -42.09
CA LEU A 275 -11.62 25.23 -42.88
C LEU A 275 -11.40 24.85 -44.35
N ARG A 276 -10.95 23.62 -44.62
CA ARG A 276 -10.75 23.12 -45.99
C ARG A 276 -12.08 22.92 -46.72
N THR A 277 -13.11 22.35 -46.07
CA THR A 277 -14.45 22.23 -46.65
C THR A 277 -15.10 23.58 -46.89
N ALA A 278 -14.95 24.54 -45.97
CA ALA A 278 -15.46 25.89 -46.15
C ALA A 278 -14.79 26.62 -47.33
N ARG A 279 -13.47 26.42 -47.51
CA ARG A 279 -12.72 26.99 -48.66
C ARG A 279 -13.04 26.34 -50.00
N SER A 280 -13.46 25.07 -50.03
CA SER A 280 -13.86 24.39 -51.27
C SER A 280 -15.31 24.67 -51.69
N ALA A 281 -16.09 25.35 -50.84
CA ALA A 281 -17.48 25.70 -51.09
C ALA A 281 -17.67 27.15 -51.60
N ILE A 282 -16.57 27.89 -51.78
CA ILE A 282 -16.48 29.22 -52.39
C ILE A 282 -15.84 29.05 -53.77
#